data_AF-A0A7J8TA48-F1
#
_entry.id   AF-A0A7J8TA48-F1
#
_cell.length_a   1.000
_cell.length_b   1.000
_cell.length_c   1.000
_cell.angle_alpha   90.00
_cell.angle_beta   90.00
_cell.angle_gamma   90.00
#
_symmetry.space_group_name_H-M   'P 1'
#
loop_
_entity.id
_entity.type
_entity.pdbx_description
1 polymer ?
#
loop_
_entity_poly.entity_id
_entity_poly.type
_entity_poly.pdbx_seq_one_letter_code
_entity_poly.pdbx_strand_id
1 'polypeptide(L)'
;MRSLSYLLGSLSRYFPHSQSSSTPHLTFLLRSMATSAAAGPINPSNTRLGWIGTGVMGRSMCAHLINAGYSLTVFNRTLSKAQPLVDMGARLAQTPHDLAAQSDVVFSIVGYPSDVLQVLLDPVNGALSGLRPGGILVDMTTSEPSLAVEISTAASSKNCSSIDAPVSGGDRGAKNGTLAIFAGGDEAIVNRLNPIFTLMGKVNYMGPSGKGQFAKLANQITIASTMVGLVEGIIYAHKAGLNVASFLDAISTGAAGSKSLDLYGSRILKRDFDPGFFVNHFVKDLGICLKECQNMGLALPGLALAQQLYLSLKAHGEGNLGTQALILALERLNNATLGS
;
A
#
# COMPACT_ATOMS: atom_id res chain seq x y z
N MET A 1 32.59 33.11 54.37
CA MET A 1 31.46 33.45 53.48
C MET A 1 30.37 32.40 53.68
N ARG A 2 29.11 32.87 53.77
CA ARG A 2 27.84 32.19 54.16
C ARG A 2 27.59 30.89 53.35
N SER A 3 27.24 29.74 53.96
CA SER A 3 25.93 29.28 54.47
C SER A 3 24.85 29.12 53.37
N LEU A 4 24.34 27.90 53.14
CA LEU A 4 23.04 27.46 53.69
C LEU A 4 22.72 25.99 53.35
N SER A 5 22.36 25.26 54.40
CA SER A 5 21.87 23.89 54.42
C SER A 5 20.34 23.88 54.53
N TYR A 6 19.75 22.78 54.06
CA TYR A 6 18.36 22.33 54.20
C TYR A 6 17.60 22.79 55.45
N LEU A 7 16.35 23.21 55.27
CA LEU A 7 15.35 23.26 56.33
C LEU A 7 14.08 22.51 55.90
N LEU A 8 13.80 21.44 56.64
CA LEU A 8 12.54 20.72 56.71
C LEU A 8 11.48 21.59 57.40
N GLY A 9 10.25 21.60 56.87
CA GLY A 9 9.09 22.21 57.50
C GLY A 9 7.90 21.26 57.46
N SER A 10 7.59 20.66 58.61
CA SER A 10 6.36 19.91 58.88
C SER A 10 5.16 20.83 58.88
N LEU A 11 3.97 20.36 58.46
CA LEU A 11 2.70 20.81 59.05
C LEU A 11 1.65 19.69 58.98
N SER A 12 1.17 19.34 60.16
CA SER A 12 0.09 18.42 60.48
C SER A 12 -1.28 19.04 60.15
N ARG A 13 -2.28 18.20 59.78
CA ARG A 13 -3.68 18.36 60.21
C ARG A 13 -4.56 17.16 59.80
N TYR A 14 -5.05 16.48 60.84
CA TYR A 14 -6.22 15.60 60.87
C TYR A 14 -7.52 16.39 60.64
N PHE A 15 -8.51 15.81 59.94
CA PHE A 15 -9.96 15.97 60.21
C PHE A 15 -10.75 14.73 59.69
N PRO A 16 -11.98 14.45 60.20
CA PRO A 16 -12.55 13.11 60.35
C PRO A 16 -13.67 12.72 59.36
N HIS A 17 -14.06 11.46 59.51
CA HIS A 17 -15.23 10.69 59.03
C HIS A 17 -16.44 11.34 58.31
N SER A 18 -16.85 10.57 57.28
CA SER A 18 -18.19 9.99 57.01
C SER A 18 -19.20 10.71 56.10
N GLN A 19 -19.56 9.96 55.05
CA GLN A 19 -20.87 9.73 54.41
C GLN A 19 -21.75 10.93 53.99
N SER A 20 -21.90 11.12 52.68
CA SER A 20 -23.10 10.63 51.96
C SER A 20 -22.94 10.89 50.45
N SER A 21 -23.03 9.83 49.66
CA SER A 21 -23.02 9.88 48.20
C SER A 21 -24.46 9.74 47.69
N SER A 22 -25.01 10.81 47.15
CA SER A 22 -26.26 10.80 46.37
C SER A 22 -25.91 10.84 44.88
N THR A 23 -25.85 9.68 44.25
CA THR A 23 -25.81 9.54 42.78
C THR A 23 -27.23 9.52 42.24
N PRO A 24 -27.61 10.37 41.26
CA PRO A 24 -28.81 10.14 40.48
C PRO A 24 -28.53 9.07 39.42
N HIS A 25 -29.52 8.19 39.22
CA HIS A 25 -29.51 7.14 38.22
C HIS A 25 -29.17 7.66 36.81
N LEU A 26 -28.03 7.22 36.28
CA LEU A 26 -27.71 7.35 34.87
C LEU A 26 -28.41 6.20 34.12
N THR A 27 -29.55 6.50 33.50
CA THR A 27 -30.24 5.59 32.60
C THR A 27 -29.32 5.29 31.42
N PHE A 28 -28.74 4.09 31.40
CA PHE A 28 -27.95 3.60 30.29
C PHE A 28 -28.90 3.36 29.11
N LEU A 29 -28.97 4.35 28.20
CA LEU A 29 -29.59 4.18 26.89
C LEU A 29 -28.78 3.13 26.12
N LEU A 30 -29.23 1.88 26.19
CA LEU A 30 -28.86 0.83 25.25
C LEU A 30 -29.20 1.34 23.84
N ARG A 31 -28.20 1.87 23.14
CA ARG A 31 -28.28 2.06 21.69
C ARG A 31 -28.49 0.67 21.08
N SER A 32 -29.71 0.43 20.63
CA SER A 32 -30.07 -0.60 19.67
C SER A 32 -28.97 -0.73 18.61
N MET A 33 -28.27 -1.87 18.60
CA MET A 33 -27.53 -2.31 17.42
C MET A 33 -28.57 -2.59 16.35
N ALA A 34 -28.87 -1.57 15.54
CA ALA A 34 -29.54 -1.78 14.27
C ALA A 34 -28.63 -2.68 13.45
N THR A 35 -28.98 -3.96 13.39
CA THR A 35 -28.43 -4.92 12.44
C THR A 35 -28.75 -4.38 11.06
N SER A 36 -27.76 -3.71 10.45
CA SER A 36 -27.70 -3.48 9.02
C SER A 36 -28.01 -4.82 8.34
N ALA A 37 -29.10 -4.87 7.56
CA ALA A 37 -29.45 -6.05 6.80
C ALA A 37 -28.20 -6.48 6.01
N ALA A 38 -27.69 -7.68 6.31
CA ALA A 38 -26.45 -8.16 5.73
C ALA A 38 -26.56 -8.09 4.21
N ALA A 39 -25.78 -7.19 3.61
CA ALA A 39 -25.76 -7.04 2.16
C ALA A 39 -25.38 -8.39 1.53
N GLY A 40 -26.11 -8.78 0.48
CA GLY A 40 -26.04 -10.11 -0.12
C GLY A 40 -24.64 -10.54 -0.58
N PRO A 41 -24.48 -11.82 -0.98
CA PRO A 41 -23.20 -12.36 -1.41
C PRO A 41 -22.66 -11.58 -2.62
N ILE A 42 -21.36 -11.28 -2.61
CA ILE A 42 -20.67 -10.61 -3.72
C ILE A 42 -20.58 -11.57 -4.91
N ASN A 43 -21.13 -11.18 -6.06
CA ASN A 43 -21.02 -11.91 -7.32
C ASN A 43 -21.24 -11.00 -8.54
N PRO A 44 -20.89 -11.45 -9.76
CA PRO A 44 -21.00 -10.63 -10.96
C PRO A 44 -22.41 -10.12 -11.30
N SER A 45 -23.46 -10.87 -10.92
CA SER A 45 -24.84 -10.54 -11.30
C SER A 45 -25.49 -9.45 -10.45
N ASN A 46 -24.95 -9.18 -9.26
CA ASN A 46 -25.57 -8.28 -8.28
C ASN A 46 -24.62 -7.21 -7.69
N THR A 47 -23.34 -7.24 -8.03
CA THR A 47 -22.33 -6.33 -7.48
C THR A 47 -21.72 -5.50 -8.59
N ARG A 48 -21.88 -4.17 -8.51
CA ARG A 48 -21.30 -3.21 -9.46
C ARG A 48 -19.98 -2.70 -8.89
N LEU A 49 -18.94 -2.71 -9.72
CA LEU A 49 -17.60 -2.33 -9.33
C LEU A 49 -17.24 -0.97 -9.91
N GLY A 50 -16.58 -0.16 -9.08
CA GLY A 50 -15.93 1.08 -9.46
C GLY A 50 -14.42 0.93 -9.36
N TRP A 51 -13.66 1.51 -10.30
CA TRP A 51 -12.20 1.46 -10.28
C TRP A 51 -11.56 2.80 -10.62
N ILE A 52 -10.75 3.33 -9.70
CA ILE A 52 -10.01 4.57 -9.84
C ILE A 52 -8.52 4.28 -10.03
N GLY A 53 -7.97 4.71 -11.16
CA GLY A 53 -6.56 4.55 -11.51
C GLY A 53 -6.31 3.33 -12.41
N THR A 54 -6.20 3.57 -13.72
CA THR A 54 -6.07 2.53 -14.75
C THR A 54 -4.64 2.42 -15.29
N GLY A 55 -3.65 2.67 -14.41
CA GLY A 55 -2.23 2.56 -14.74
C GLY A 55 -1.76 1.12 -14.99
N VAL A 56 -0.44 0.89 -14.94
CA VAL A 56 0.21 -0.42 -15.21
C VAL A 56 -0.45 -1.56 -14.42
N MET A 57 -0.67 -1.36 -13.12
CA MET A 57 -1.33 -2.33 -12.24
C MET A 57 -2.84 -2.39 -12.51
N GLY A 58 -3.51 -1.24 -12.40
CA GLY A 58 -4.98 -1.15 -12.43
C GLY A 58 -5.60 -1.68 -13.72
N ARG A 59 -4.97 -1.47 -14.88
CA ARG A 59 -5.46 -2.01 -16.16
C ARG A 59 -5.59 -3.53 -16.14
N SER A 60 -4.56 -4.23 -15.68
CA SER A 60 -4.57 -5.70 -15.67
C SER A 60 -5.56 -6.24 -14.62
N MET A 61 -5.62 -5.59 -13.47
CA MET A 61 -6.55 -5.94 -12.39
C MET A 61 -8.01 -5.76 -12.82
N CYS A 62 -8.36 -4.65 -13.47
CA CYS A 62 -9.68 -4.42 -14.04
C CYS A 62 -10.07 -5.48 -15.09
N ALA A 63 -9.13 -5.87 -15.95
CA ALA A 63 -9.38 -6.84 -17.00
C ALA A 63 -9.85 -8.19 -16.43
N HIS A 64 -9.27 -8.66 -15.32
CA HIS A 64 -9.73 -9.87 -14.62
C HIS A 64 -11.17 -9.75 -14.12
N LEU A 65 -11.55 -8.59 -13.59
CA LEU A 65 -12.91 -8.35 -13.09
C LEU A 65 -13.94 -8.34 -14.23
N ILE A 66 -13.62 -7.67 -15.34
CA ILE A 66 -14.46 -7.66 -16.54
C ILE A 66 -14.63 -9.08 -17.09
N ASN A 67 -13.53 -9.84 -17.23
CA ASN A 67 -13.55 -11.21 -17.74
C ASN A 67 -14.33 -12.17 -16.83
N ALA A 68 -14.38 -11.90 -15.52
CA ALA A 68 -15.21 -12.63 -14.57
C ALA A 68 -16.70 -12.22 -14.62
N GLY A 69 -17.06 -11.27 -15.48
CA GLY A 69 -18.44 -10.85 -15.74
C GLY A 69 -18.93 -9.70 -14.86
N TYR A 70 -18.06 -9.06 -14.06
CA TYR A 70 -18.48 -7.91 -13.26
C TYR A 70 -18.73 -6.69 -14.13
N SER A 71 -19.81 -5.96 -13.84
CA SER A 71 -20.03 -4.62 -14.39
C SER A 71 -19.03 -3.65 -13.76
N LEU A 72 -18.19 -3.03 -14.58
CA LEU A 72 -17.11 -2.14 -14.12
C LEU A 72 -17.29 -0.72 -14.65
N THR A 73 -17.26 0.26 -13.75
CA THR A 73 -17.11 1.68 -14.07
C THR A 73 -15.71 2.13 -13.70
N VAL A 74 -14.99 2.77 -14.62
CA VAL A 74 -13.60 3.16 -14.45
C VAL A 74 -13.45 4.67 -14.49
N PHE A 75 -12.47 5.18 -13.74
CA PHE A 75 -12.03 6.56 -13.78
C PHE A 75 -10.50 6.61 -13.79
N ASN A 76 -9.94 7.52 -14.58
CA ASN A 76 -8.54 7.85 -14.52
C ASN A 76 -8.34 9.34 -14.83
N ARG A 77 -7.45 10.02 -14.09
CA ARG A 77 -7.16 11.45 -14.27
C ARG A 77 -6.84 11.81 -15.74
N THR A 78 -6.11 10.93 -16.43
CA THR A 78 -5.93 11.01 -17.88
C THR A 78 -6.90 10.03 -18.53
N LEU A 79 -8.03 10.54 -19.05
CA LEU A 79 -9.14 9.72 -19.56
C LEU A 79 -8.71 8.72 -20.65
N SER A 80 -7.82 9.12 -21.56
CA SER A 80 -7.31 8.25 -22.63
C SER A 80 -6.61 6.97 -22.13
N LYS A 81 -6.10 6.96 -20.89
CA LYS A 81 -5.51 5.76 -20.28
C LYS A 81 -6.54 4.71 -19.83
N ALA A 82 -7.83 5.08 -19.79
CA ALA A 82 -8.91 4.14 -19.49
C ALA A 82 -9.48 3.48 -20.76
N GLN A 83 -9.17 4.01 -21.96
CA GLN A 83 -9.73 3.53 -23.22
C GLN A 83 -9.62 2.01 -23.42
N PRO A 84 -8.47 1.35 -23.14
CA PRO A 84 -8.39 -0.09 -23.33
C PRO A 84 -9.36 -0.92 -22.47
N LEU A 85 -9.82 -0.38 -21.33
CA LEU A 85 -10.84 -1.04 -20.51
C LEU A 85 -12.24 -0.73 -21.00
N VAL A 86 -12.46 0.46 -21.57
CA VAL A 86 -13.71 0.82 -22.23
C VAL A 86 -13.94 -0.08 -23.45
N ASP A 87 -12.88 -0.35 -24.22
CA ASP A 87 -12.93 -1.28 -25.36
C ASP A 87 -13.27 -2.72 -24.91
N MET A 88 -13.01 -3.07 -23.64
CA MET A 88 -13.41 -4.33 -23.02
C MET A 88 -14.83 -4.31 -22.41
N GLY A 89 -15.55 -3.20 -22.50
CA GLY A 89 -16.92 -3.05 -22.00
C GLY A 89 -17.06 -2.33 -20.65
N ALA A 90 -15.98 -1.76 -20.10
CA ALA A 90 -16.09 -0.89 -18.93
C ALA A 90 -16.77 0.45 -19.28
N ARG A 91 -17.51 1.01 -18.32
CA ARG A 91 -18.08 2.36 -18.43
C ARG A 91 -17.08 3.40 -17.95
N LEU A 92 -16.92 4.52 -18.66
CA LEU A 92 -16.06 5.61 -18.24
C LEU A 92 -16.85 6.66 -17.44
N ALA A 93 -16.41 6.96 -16.22
CA ALA A 93 -16.93 8.07 -15.42
C ALA A 93 -16.07 9.34 -15.57
N GLN A 94 -16.66 10.51 -15.34
CA GLN A 94 -15.96 11.81 -15.40
C GLN A 94 -15.31 12.21 -14.07
N THR A 95 -15.84 11.70 -12.96
CA THR A 95 -15.32 11.96 -11.61
C THR A 95 -15.34 10.68 -10.75
N PRO A 96 -14.50 10.60 -9.69
CA PRO A 96 -14.62 9.54 -8.68
C PRO A 96 -16.00 9.48 -8.01
N HIS A 97 -16.64 10.64 -7.77
CA HIS A 97 -18.01 10.73 -7.27
C HIS A 97 -19.00 10.00 -8.19
N ASP A 98 -19.02 10.32 -9.49
CA ASP A 98 -20.00 9.75 -10.44
C ASP A 98 -19.81 8.24 -10.62
N LEU A 99 -18.55 7.79 -10.52
CA LEU A 99 -18.19 6.38 -10.49
C LEU A 99 -18.75 5.70 -9.25
N ALA A 100 -18.55 6.28 -8.06
CA ALA A 100 -19.00 5.71 -6.80
C ALA A 100 -20.53 5.68 -6.68
N ALA A 101 -21.24 6.68 -7.21
CA ALA A 101 -22.71 6.72 -7.23
C ALA A 101 -23.38 5.55 -7.95
N GLN A 102 -22.62 4.88 -8.84
CA GLN A 102 -23.03 3.74 -9.65
C GLN A 102 -22.42 2.41 -9.18
N SER A 103 -21.67 2.41 -8.09
CA SER A 103 -20.88 1.27 -7.62
C SER A 103 -21.31 0.82 -6.22
N ASP A 104 -21.12 -0.46 -5.94
CA ASP A 104 -21.32 -1.05 -4.61
C ASP A 104 -19.96 -1.25 -3.90
N VAL A 105 -18.90 -1.53 -4.68
CA VAL A 105 -17.51 -1.60 -4.22
C VAL A 105 -16.65 -0.73 -5.13
N VAL A 106 -15.87 0.18 -4.56
CA VAL A 106 -14.99 1.09 -5.29
C VAL A 106 -13.53 0.82 -4.91
N PHE A 107 -12.73 0.48 -5.91
CA PHE A 107 -11.29 0.27 -5.78
C PHE A 107 -10.51 1.53 -6.18
N SER A 108 -9.37 1.76 -5.53
CA SER A 108 -8.35 2.73 -5.99
C SER A 108 -6.97 2.10 -6.09
N ILE A 109 -6.22 2.45 -7.13
CA ILE A 109 -4.77 2.19 -7.20
C ILE A 109 -4.07 3.35 -7.92
N VAL A 110 -3.60 4.32 -7.14
CA VAL A 110 -3.08 5.60 -7.66
C VAL A 110 -1.61 5.81 -7.28
N GLY A 111 -1.04 6.96 -7.63
CA GLY A 111 0.41 7.18 -7.55
C GLY A 111 0.94 7.46 -6.14
N TYR A 112 0.27 8.38 -5.43
CA TYR A 112 0.75 8.94 -4.17
C TYR A 112 -0.36 9.01 -3.10
N PRO A 113 -0.01 9.04 -1.79
CA PRO A 113 -0.99 9.25 -0.71
C PRO A 113 -1.91 10.45 -0.92
N SER A 114 -1.39 11.56 -1.47
CA SER A 114 -2.19 12.75 -1.80
C SER A 114 -3.21 12.48 -2.90
N ASP A 115 -2.89 11.64 -3.88
CA ASP A 115 -3.86 11.22 -4.90
C ASP A 115 -4.96 10.36 -4.25
N VAL A 116 -4.63 9.47 -3.29
CA VAL A 116 -5.62 8.65 -2.56
C VAL A 116 -6.59 9.56 -1.80
N LEU A 117 -6.06 10.51 -1.03
CA LEU A 117 -6.86 11.49 -0.30
C LEU A 117 -7.81 12.24 -1.24
N GLN A 118 -7.30 12.73 -2.38
CA GLN A 118 -8.10 13.45 -3.36
C GLN A 118 -9.20 12.59 -3.96
N VAL A 119 -8.89 11.38 -4.45
CA VAL A 119 -9.87 10.58 -5.19
C VAL A 119 -10.90 9.91 -4.28
N LEU A 120 -10.59 9.70 -3.00
CA LEU A 120 -11.49 9.05 -2.06
C LEU A 120 -12.25 10.03 -1.18
N LEU A 121 -11.59 11.07 -0.66
CA LEU A 121 -12.11 11.92 0.41
C LEU A 121 -12.39 13.38 0.00
N ASP A 122 -12.13 13.78 -1.26
CA ASP A 122 -12.55 15.11 -1.71
C ASP A 122 -14.07 15.31 -1.45
N PRO A 123 -14.49 16.42 -0.80
CA PRO A 123 -15.87 16.57 -0.35
C PRO A 123 -16.91 16.56 -1.47
N VAL A 124 -16.51 16.98 -2.68
CA VAL A 124 -17.42 17.11 -3.83
C VAL A 124 -17.19 15.96 -4.81
N ASN A 125 -15.95 15.78 -5.26
CA ASN A 125 -15.59 14.87 -6.35
C ASN A 125 -15.05 13.52 -5.87
N GLY A 126 -14.84 13.32 -4.57
CA GLY A 126 -14.28 12.08 -4.03
C GLY A 126 -15.24 10.90 -4.13
N ALA A 127 -14.71 9.68 -4.15
CA ALA A 127 -15.53 8.48 -4.21
C ALA A 127 -16.49 8.39 -3.01
N LEU A 128 -16.04 8.75 -1.80
CA LEU A 128 -16.87 8.70 -0.61
C LEU A 128 -18.04 9.70 -0.61
N SER A 129 -18.01 10.78 -1.40
CA SER A 129 -19.15 11.68 -1.52
C SER A 129 -20.28 11.09 -2.37
N GLY A 130 -19.95 10.28 -3.38
CA GLY A 130 -20.93 9.60 -4.24
C GLY A 130 -21.37 8.22 -3.76
N LEU A 131 -20.59 7.57 -2.88
CA LEU A 131 -20.86 6.20 -2.44
C LEU A 131 -22.12 6.10 -1.57
N ARG A 132 -23.00 5.15 -1.88
CA ARG A 132 -24.25 4.93 -1.13
C ARG A 132 -23.98 4.22 0.20
N PRO A 133 -24.81 4.42 1.24
CA PRO A 133 -24.75 3.64 2.47
C PRO A 133 -24.67 2.13 2.20
N GLY A 134 -23.80 1.43 2.93
CA GLY A 134 -23.48 0.02 2.72
C GLY A 134 -22.40 -0.25 1.66
N GLY A 135 -21.96 0.78 0.92
CA GLY A 135 -20.88 0.68 -0.04
C GLY A 135 -19.51 0.47 0.61
N ILE A 136 -18.55 -0.05 -0.18
CA ILE A 136 -17.21 -0.41 0.30
C ILE A 136 -16.14 0.32 -0.53
N LEU A 137 -15.24 1.02 0.14
CA LEU A 137 -13.99 1.52 -0.45
C LEU A 137 -12.88 0.48 -0.27
N VAL A 138 -12.06 0.28 -1.30
CA VAL A 138 -10.89 -0.61 -1.25
C VAL A 138 -9.68 0.11 -1.85
N ASP A 139 -8.79 0.62 -1.01
CA ASP A 139 -7.56 1.26 -1.49
C ASP A 139 -6.43 0.24 -1.62
N MET A 140 -6.01 -0.02 -2.86
CA MET A 140 -4.91 -0.93 -3.20
C MET A 140 -3.60 -0.19 -3.47
N THR A 141 -3.55 1.12 -3.20
CA THR A 141 -2.36 1.96 -3.30
C THR A 141 -1.41 1.70 -2.14
N THR A 142 -0.08 1.69 -2.37
CA THR A 142 0.87 1.80 -1.25
C THR A 142 0.85 3.22 -0.71
N SER A 143 0.40 3.39 0.53
CA SER A 143 0.12 4.67 1.17
C SER A 143 0.50 4.70 2.66
N GLU A 144 0.21 5.81 3.35
CA GLU A 144 0.43 5.95 4.79
C GLU A 144 -0.61 5.16 5.59
N PRO A 145 -0.20 4.38 6.62
CA PRO A 145 -1.16 3.66 7.47
C PRO A 145 -2.17 4.57 8.17
N SER A 146 -1.76 5.78 8.57
CA SER A 146 -2.65 6.78 9.17
C SER A 146 -3.77 7.23 8.22
N LEU A 147 -3.47 7.37 6.92
CA LEU A 147 -4.47 7.75 5.92
C LEU A 147 -5.50 6.63 5.74
N ALA A 148 -5.11 5.36 5.79
CA ALA A 148 -6.06 4.25 5.77
C ALA A 148 -7.04 4.28 6.96
N VAL A 149 -6.55 4.64 8.15
CA VAL A 149 -7.40 4.82 9.35
C VAL A 149 -8.34 6.03 9.18
N GLU A 150 -7.86 7.12 8.60
CA GLU A 150 -8.67 8.31 8.30
C GLU A 150 -9.81 7.97 7.32
N ILE A 151 -9.50 7.29 6.21
CA ILE A 151 -10.49 6.83 5.22
C ILE A 151 -11.52 5.90 5.88
N SER A 152 -11.08 4.97 6.72
CA SER A 152 -11.97 4.08 7.47
C SER A 152 -12.93 4.83 8.40
N THR A 153 -12.44 5.87 9.06
CA THR A 153 -13.25 6.72 9.95
C THR A 153 -14.27 7.52 9.14
N ALA A 154 -13.82 8.14 8.04
CA ALA A 154 -14.69 8.91 7.15
C ALA A 154 -15.78 8.01 6.53
N ALA A 155 -15.42 6.83 6.03
CA ALA A 155 -16.36 5.86 5.46
C ALA A 155 -17.43 5.44 6.48
N SER A 156 -17.01 5.12 7.70
CA SER A 156 -17.91 4.72 8.79
C SER A 156 -18.93 5.82 9.12
N SER A 157 -18.53 7.10 9.10
CA SER A 157 -19.45 8.22 9.35
C SER A 157 -20.57 8.36 8.31
N LYS A 158 -20.41 7.74 7.13
CA LYS A 158 -21.41 7.67 6.06
C LYS A 158 -22.07 6.28 5.94
N ASN A 159 -21.96 5.44 6.95
CA ASN A 159 -22.45 4.06 6.93
C ASN A 159 -21.84 3.23 5.78
N CYS A 160 -20.59 3.51 5.41
CA CYS A 160 -19.81 2.75 4.43
C CYS A 160 -18.65 2.02 5.12
N SER A 161 -18.05 1.05 4.44
CA SER A 161 -16.85 0.35 4.91
C SER A 161 -15.62 0.75 4.08
N SER A 162 -14.43 0.54 4.63
CA SER A 162 -13.16 0.75 3.94
C SER A 162 -12.19 -0.39 4.24
N ILE A 163 -11.45 -0.83 3.23
CA ILE A 163 -10.35 -1.79 3.33
C ILE A 163 -9.09 -1.17 2.70
N ASP A 164 -7.98 -1.12 3.43
CA ASP A 164 -6.66 -0.90 2.82
C ASP A 164 -6.09 -2.25 2.36
N ALA A 165 -5.95 -2.44 1.06
CA ALA A 165 -5.55 -3.69 0.42
C ALA A 165 -4.35 -3.53 -0.55
N PRO A 166 -3.23 -2.89 -0.14
CA PRO A 166 -2.06 -2.75 -1.01
C PRO A 166 -1.50 -4.12 -1.46
N VAL A 167 -0.82 -4.11 -2.60
CA VAL A 167 -0.42 -5.33 -3.30
C VAL A 167 1.07 -5.48 -3.52
N SER A 168 1.54 -6.72 -3.67
CA SER A 168 2.90 -7.07 -4.07
C SER A 168 2.89 -8.13 -5.18
N GLY A 169 3.93 -8.12 -6.04
CA GLY A 169 4.03 -9.00 -7.21
C GLY A 169 4.28 -8.28 -8.55
N GLY A 170 4.20 -6.95 -8.56
CA GLY A 170 4.50 -6.11 -9.73
C GLY A 170 3.51 -6.31 -10.88
N ASP A 171 3.84 -5.72 -12.03
CA ASP A 171 3.00 -5.76 -13.24
C ASP A 171 2.74 -7.20 -13.73
N ARG A 172 3.74 -8.08 -13.63
CA ARG A 172 3.60 -9.52 -13.95
C ARG A 172 2.58 -10.20 -13.05
N GLY A 173 2.63 -9.96 -11.74
CA GLY A 173 1.65 -10.50 -10.80
C GLY A 173 0.23 -10.00 -11.09
N ALA A 174 0.09 -8.72 -11.46
CA ALA A 174 -1.20 -8.15 -11.83
C ALA A 174 -1.76 -8.75 -13.12
N LYS A 175 -0.93 -8.91 -14.15
CA LYS A 175 -1.29 -9.58 -15.42
C LYS A 175 -1.73 -11.02 -15.20
N ASN A 176 -1.05 -11.75 -14.31
CA ASN A 176 -1.29 -13.17 -14.09
C ASN A 176 -2.35 -13.48 -13.01
N GLY A 177 -2.87 -12.48 -12.31
CA GLY A 177 -3.83 -12.70 -11.21
C GLY A 177 -3.18 -13.38 -9.99
N THR A 178 -1.89 -13.15 -9.76
CA THR A 178 -1.10 -13.82 -8.71
C THR A 178 -0.52 -12.83 -7.70
N LEU A 179 -1.16 -11.68 -7.48
CA LEU A 179 -0.70 -10.70 -6.50
C LEU A 179 -0.79 -11.25 -5.08
N ALA A 180 0.12 -10.83 -4.20
CA ALA A 180 -0.13 -10.88 -2.76
C ALA A 180 -0.89 -9.61 -2.38
N ILE A 181 -2.08 -9.75 -1.79
CA ILE A 181 -2.93 -8.64 -1.37
C ILE A 181 -2.92 -8.61 0.17
N PHE A 182 -2.57 -7.47 0.76
CA PHE A 182 -2.46 -7.30 2.21
C PHE A 182 -3.65 -6.48 2.71
N ALA A 183 -4.69 -7.13 3.21
CA ALA A 183 -5.94 -6.47 3.56
C ALA A 183 -6.01 -6.11 5.06
N GLY A 184 -6.13 -4.82 5.35
CA GLY A 184 -6.49 -4.26 6.65
C GLY A 184 -7.92 -3.70 6.65
N GLY A 185 -8.64 -3.88 7.75
CA GLY A 185 -10.01 -3.38 7.92
C GLY A 185 -10.88 -4.34 8.73
N ASP A 186 -12.20 -4.29 8.51
CA ASP A 186 -13.14 -5.26 9.09
C ASP A 186 -12.98 -6.63 8.41
N GLU A 187 -12.64 -7.66 9.20
CA GLU A 187 -12.40 -9.02 8.72
C GLU A 187 -13.60 -9.62 7.97
N ALA A 188 -14.83 -9.35 8.43
CA ALA A 188 -16.03 -9.85 7.77
C ALA A 188 -16.21 -9.20 6.39
N ILE A 189 -15.87 -7.92 6.24
CA ILE A 189 -15.87 -7.23 4.95
C ILE A 189 -14.76 -7.77 4.04
N VAL A 190 -13.55 -7.99 4.55
CA VAL A 190 -12.46 -8.63 3.79
C VAL A 190 -12.88 -10.01 3.27
N ASN A 191 -13.46 -10.84 4.14
CA ASN A 191 -13.95 -12.17 3.77
C ASN A 191 -15.07 -12.10 2.72
N ARG A 192 -15.98 -11.14 2.85
CA ARG A 192 -17.06 -10.91 1.88
C ARG A 192 -16.53 -10.50 0.50
N LEU A 193 -15.41 -9.79 0.42
CA LEU A 193 -14.75 -9.39 -0.83
C LEU A 193 -13.89 -10.49 -1.47
N ASN A 194 -13.71 -11.64 -0.83
CA ASN A 194 -12.85 -12.72 -1.32
C ASN A 194 -13.17 -13.18 -2.77
N PRO A 195 -14.44 -13.26 -3.24
CA PRO A 195 -14.74 -13.58 -4.64
C PRO A 195 -14.13 -12.61 -5.66
N ILE A 196 -13.90 -11.35 -5.26
CA ILE A 196 -13.23 -10.34 -6.09
C ILE A 196 -11.70 -10.46 -5.96
N PHE A 197 -11.19 -10.56 -4.73
CA PHE A 197 -9.74 -10.59 -4.50
C PHE A 197 -9.06 -11.77 -5.18
N THR A 198 -9.69 -12.96 -5.14
CA THR A 198 -9.15 -14.20 -5.73
C THR A 198 -8.97 -14.14 -7.26
N LEU A 199 -9.62 -13.19 -7.94
CA LEU A 199 -9.43 -12.96 -9.38
C LEU A 199 -8.11 -12.23 -9.70
N MET A 200 -7.53 -11.55 -8.71
CA MET A 200 -6.34 -10.71 -8.89
C MET A 200 -5.14 -11.22 -8.09
N GLY A 201 -5.38 -12.05 -7.07
CA GLY A 201 -4.33 -12.58 -6.23
C GLY A 201 -4.82 -13.29 -4.97
N LYS A 202 -3.88 -13.58 -4.08
CA LYS A 202 -4.15 -14.15 -2.76
C LYS A 202 -4.30 -13.05 -1.73
N VAL A 203 -5.49 -12.92 -1.14
CA VAL A 203 -5.74 -12.04 -0.01
C VAL A 203 -5.18 -12.62 1.29
N ASN A 204 -4.58 -11.75 2.10
CA ASN A 204 -4.05 -12.06 3.42
C ASN A 204 -4.57 -10.98 4.36
N TYR A 205 -5.39 -11.37 5.34
CA TYR A 205 -5.88 -10.45 6.36
C TYR A 205 -4.76 -10.08 7.32
N MET A 206 -4.58 -8.78 7.55
CA MET A 206 -3.48 -8.22 8.36
C MET A 206 -3.93 -7.60 9.67
N GLY A 207 -5.24 -7.57 9.92
CA GLY A 207 -5.84 -6.95 11.10
C GLY A 207 -6.66 -5.70 10.75
N PRO A 208 -6.89 -4.79 11.71
CA PRO A 208 -7.74 -3.61 11.51
C PRO A 208 -7.16 -2.61 10.50
N SER A 209 -7.93 -1.57 10.19
CA SER A 209 -7.56 -0.53 9.22
C SER A 209 -6.14 0.01 9.45
N GLY A 210 -5.39 0.16 8.36
CA GLY A 210 -3.98 0.55 8.33
C GLY A 210 -2.99 -0.61 8.42
N LYS A 211 -3.41 -1.81 8.88
CA LYS A 211 -2.51 -2.96 8.97
C LYS A 211 -2.12 -3.55 7.61
N GLY A 212 -2.95 -3.40 6.58
CA GLY A 212 -2.58 -3.73 5.21
C GLY A 212 -1.41 -2.87 4.74
N GLN A 213 -1.47 -1.55 4.99
CA GLN A 213 -0.38 -0.62 4.71
C GLN A 213 0.89 -0.96 5.51
N PHE A 214 0.81 -1.19 6.83
CA PHE A 214 2.00 -1.60 7.60
C PHE A 214 2.65 -2.88 7.05
N ALA A 215 1.85 -3.89 6.69
CA ALA A 215 2.37 -5.11 6.07
C ALA A 215 3.02 -4.81 4.71
N LYS A 216 2.45 -3.90 3.91
CA LYS A 216 3.05 -3.46 2.66
C LYS A 216 4.38 -2.73 2.87
N LEU A 217 4.47 -1.84 3.86
CA LEU A 217 5.72 -1.13 4.15
C LEU A 217 6.82 -2.11 4.59
N ALA A 218 6.50 -3.09 5.44
CA ALA A 218 7.43 -4.16 5.79
C ALA A 218 7.90 -4.93 4.54
N ASN A 219 6.99 -5.24 3.61
CA ASN A 219 7.34 -5.86 2.33
C ASN A 219 8.31 -4.99 1.50
N GLN A 220 8.08 -3.67 1.43
CA GLN A 220 8.96 -2.75 0.68
C GLN A 220 10.36 -2.65 1.31
N ILE A 221 10.47 -2.68 2.65
CA ILE A 221 11.75 -2.73 3.36
C ILE A 221 12.52 -3.99 2.97
N THR A 222 11.87 -5.18 3.00
CA THR A 222 12.52 -6.44 2.59
C THR A 222 12.96 -6.41 1.13
N ILE A 223 12.12 -5.92 0.22
CA ILE A 223 12.46 -5.76 -1.20
C ILE A 223 13.70 -4.89 -1.35
N ALA A 224 13.78 -3.76 -0.64
CA ALA A 224 14.90 -2.83 -0.72
C ALA A 224 16.22 -3.51 -0.34
N SER A 225 16.25 -4.23 0.78
CA SER A 225 17.44 -4.95 1.23
C SER A 225 17.86 -6.06 0.26
N THR A 226 16.91 -6.85 -0.27
CA THR A 226 17.24 -7.89 -1.26
C THR A 226 17.77 -7.32 -2.57
N MET A 227 17.28 -6.16 -3.01
CA MET A 227 17.79 -5.49 -4.19
C MET A 227 19.22 -4.99 -4.00
N VAL A 228 19.53 -4.37 -2.85
CA VAL A 228 20.90 -3.94 -2.52
C VAL A 228 21.86 -5.13 -2.54
N GLY A 229 21.52 -6.22 -1.84
CA GLY A 229 22.35 -7.43 -1.81
C GLY A 229 22.55 -8.06 -3.20
N LEU A 230 21.51 -8.07 -4.04
CA LEU A 230 21.60 -8.56 -5.42
C LEU A 230 22.58 -7.73 -6.26
N VAL A 231 22.45 -6.40 -6.25
CA VAL A 231 23.30 -5.54 -7.10
C VAL A 231 24.74 -5.50 -6.61
N GLU A 232 24.98 -5.50 -5.30
CA GLU A 232 26.33 -5.59 -4.73
C GLU A 232 27.00 -6.92 -5.08
N GLY A 233 26.27 -8.03 -4.96
CA GLY A 233 26.76 -9.35 -5.35
C GLY A 233 27.12 -9.43 -6.84
N ILE A 234 26.29 -8.83 -7.71
CA ILE A 234 26.56 -8.75 -9.16
C ILE A 234 27.85 -7.96 -9.45
N ILE A 235 28.02 -6.78 -8.83
CA ILE A 235 29.22 -5.95 -9.02
C ILE A 235 30.47 -6.67 -8.53
N TYR A 236 30.40 -7.31 -7.35
CA TYR A 236 31.50 -8.09 -6.81
C TYR A 236 31.87 -9.25 -7.73
N ALA A 237 30.90 -10.06 -8.15
CA ALA A 237 31.13 -11.19 -9.05
C ALA A 237 31.78 -10.75 -10.36
N HIS A 238 31.30 -9.65 -10.95
CA HIS A 238 31.89 -9.07 -12.14
C HIS A 238 33.36 -8.64 -11.93
N LYS A 239 33.66 -7.89 -10.85
CA LYS A 239 35.02 -7.46 -10.54
C LYS A 239 35.97 -8.60 -10.16
N ALA A 240 35.43 -9.68 -9.60
CA ALA A 240 36.17 -10.90 -9.33
C ALA A 240 36.45 -11.75 -10.58
N GLY A 241 35.98 -11.34 -11.77
CA GLY A 241 36.18 -12.06 -13.02
C GLY A 241 35.27 -13.28 -13.20
N LEU A 242 34.20 -13.40 -12.42
CA LEU A 242 33.21 -14.47 -12.61
C LEU A 242 32.34 -14.21 -13.83
N ASN A 243 31.89 -15.29 -14.48
CA ASN A 243 30.75 -15.20 -15.37
C ASN A 243 29.50 -14.92 -14.52
N VAL A 244 28.99 -13.69 -14.60
CA VAL A 244 27.89 -13.23 -13.73
C VAL A 244 26.60 -14.01 -13.98
N ALA A 245 26.33 -14.45 -15.21
CA ALA A 245 25.15 -15.27 -15.50
C ALA A 245 25.23 -16.62 -14.78
N SER A 246 26.36 -17.33 -14.94
CA SER A 246 26.60 -18.60 -14.23
C SER A 246 26.58 -18.43 -12.71
N PHE A 247 27.09 -17.31 -12.19
CA PHE A 247 27.01 -17.00 -10.76
C PHE A 247 25.55 -16.84 -10.28
N LEU A 248 24.75 -16.04 -10.98
CA LEU A 248 23.34 -15.84 -10.63
C LEU A 248 22.55 -17.14 -10.68
N ASP A 249 22.78 -17.98 -11.69
CA ASP A 249 22.16 -19.30 -11.80
C ASP A 249 22.54 -20.19 -10.62
N ALA A 250 23.83 -20.25 -10.27
CA ALA A 250 24.34 -21.08 -9.18
C ALA A 250 23.77 -20.71 -7.81
N ILE A 251 23.54 -19.42 -7.54
CA ILE A 251 23.02 -18.98 -6.24
C ILE A 251 21.48 -18.99 -6.15
N SER A 252 20.78 -19.05 -7.29
CA SER A 252 19.31 -18.92 -7.36
C SER A 252 18.55 -19.94 -6.53
N THR A 253 19.06 -21.18 -6.42
CA THR A 253 18.44 -22.26 -5.65
C THR A 253 19.01 -22.40 -4.24
N GLY A 254 20.06 -21.66 -3.92
CA GLY A 254 20.75 -21.71 -2.62
C GLY A 254 20.17 -20.72 -1.60
N ALA A 255 20.87 -20.55 -0.47
CA ALA A 255 20.46 -19.63 0.60
C ALA A 255 20.38 -18.16 0.19
N ALA A 256 21.06 -17.78 -0.91
CA ALA A 256 20.99 -16.43 -1.49
C ALA A 256 19.83 -16.27 -2.49
N GLY A 257 19.09 -17.34 -2.79
CA GLY A 257 17.92 -17.33 -3.66
C GLY A 257 16.85 -16.37 -3.13
N SER A 258 16.30 -15.55 -4.04
CA SER A 258 15.25 -14.59 -3.69
C SER A 258 14.42 -14.23 -4.91
N LYS A 259 13.19 -13.74 -4.67
CA LYS A 259 12.32 -13.29 -5.76
C LYS A 259 12.92 -12.13 -6.56
N SER A 260 13.71 -11.27 -5.91
CA SER A 260 14.42 -10.18 -6.55
C SER A 260 15.46 -10.71 -7.54
N LEU A 261 16.20 -11.77 -7.16
CA LEU A 261 17.14 -12.43 -8.07
C LEU A 261 16.40 -13.00 -9.29
N ASP A 262 15.35 -13.79 -9.07
CA ASP A 262 14.60 -14.44 -10.15
C ASP A 262 14.02 -13.45 -11.16
N LEU A 263 13.54 -12.30 -10.67
CA LEU A 263 12.87 -11.31 -11.50
C LEU A 263 13.85 -10.36 -12.19
N TYR A 264 14.95 -9.99 -11.52
CA TYR A 264 15.77 -8.86 -11.95
C TYR A 264 17.17 -9.26 -12.39
N GLY A 265 17.72 -10.40 -11.97
CA GLY A 265 19.08 -10.81 -12.31
C GLY A 265 19.35 -10.81 -13.82
N SER A 266 18.56 -11.56 -14.59
CA SER A 266 18.70 -11.58 -16.05
C SER A 266 18.41 -10.22 -16.70
N ARG A 267 17.46 -9.44 -16.16
CA ARG A 267 17.12 -8.11 -16.70
C ARG A 267 18.27 -7.13 -16.53
N ILE A 268 18.91 -7.14 -15.36
CA ILE A 268 20.12 -6.35 -15.08
C ILE A 268 21.21 -6.68 -16.09
N LEU A 269 21.51 -7.96 -16.32
CA LEU A 269 22.54 -8.39 -17.29
C LEU A 269 22.21 -7.95 -18.73
N LYS A 270 20.94 -7.96 -19.10
CA LYS A 270 20.46 -7.52 -20.42
C LYS A 270 20.31 -6.00 -20.53
N ARG A 271 20.63 -5.24 -19.48
CA ARG A 271 20.40 -3.78 -19.40
C ARG A 271 18.94 -3.39 -19.63
N ASP A 272 18.03 -4.30 -19.30
CA ASP A 272 16.59 -4.07 -19.33
C ASP A 272 16.16 -3.36 -18.03
N PHE A 273 16.02 -2.05 -18.15
CA PHE A 273 15.57 -1.17 -17.06
C PHE A 273 14.12 -0.75 -17.20
N ASP A 274 13.34 -1.43 -18.05
CA ASP A 274 11.93 -1.10 -18.21
C ASP A 274 11.19 -1.32 -16.88
N PRO A 275 10.27 -0.42 -16.52
CA PRO A 275 9.66 -0.44 -15.21
C PRO A 275 8.59 -1.54 -15.10
N GLY A 276 8.84 -2.54 -14.24
CA GLY A 276 7.77 -3.31 -13.60
C GLY A 276 7.23 -2.59 -12.34
N PHE A 277 8.14 -1.88 -11.66
CA PHE A 277 7.86 -0.95 -10.57
C PHE A 277 8.85 0.22 -10.64
N PHE A 278 8.34 1.44 -10.67
CA PHE A 278 9.14 2.64 -10.92
C PHE A 278 10.00 3.05 -9.72
N VAL A 279 11.24 3.49 -9.97
CA VAL A 279 12.13 4.09 -8.96
C VAL A 279 11.43 5.24 -8.22
N ASN A 280 10.73 6.13 -8.93
CA ASN A 280 9.99 7.24 -8.32
C ASN A 280 8.97 6.78 -7.27
N HIS A 281 8.26 5.67 -7.54
CA HIS A 281 7.30 5.11 -6.60
C HIS A 281 8.00 4.37 -5.45
N PHE A 282 9.14 3.71 -5.71
CA PHE A 282 9.86 3.04 -4.65
C PHE A 282 10.50 4.03 -3.68
N VAL A 283 11.10 5.13 -4.17
CA VAL A 283 11.60 6.22 -3.33
C VAL A 283 10.50 6.78 -2.44
N LYS A 284 9.28 6.96 -2.98
CA LYS A 284 8.10 7.35 -2.20
C LYS A 284 7.79 6.32 -1.10
N ASP A 285 7.71 5.04 -1.44
CA ASP A 285 7.42 3.97 -0.46
C ASP A 285 8.46 3.93 0.67
N LEU A 286 9.76 4.00 0.35
CA LEU A 286 10.83 4.00 1.35
C LEU A 286 10.80 5.26 2.22
N GLY A 287 10.39 6.40 1.66
CA GLY A 287 10.13 7.63 2.42
C GLY A 287 9.01 7.44 3.46
N ILE A 288 7.91 6.80 3.08
CA ILE A 288 6.83 6.45 4.01
C ILE A 288 7.34 5.49 5.09
N CYS A 289 8.12 4.47 4.72
CA CYS A 289 8.70 3.53 5.67
C CYS A 289 9.56 4.24 6.73
N LEU A 290 10.41 5.18 6.33
CA LEU A 290 11.26 5.94 7.25
C LEU A 290 10.46 6.86 8.16
N LYS A 291 9.41 7.51 7.65
CA LYS A 291 8.47 8.30 8.47
C LYS A 291 7.80 7.42 9.54
N GLU A 292 7.32 6.24 9.17
CA GLU A 292 6.73 5.31 10.14
C GLU A 292 7.76 4.76 11.14
N CYS A 293 9.01 4.57 10.73
CA CYS A 293 10.09 4.22 11.65
C CYS A 293 10.29 5.32 12.70
N GLN A 294 10.28 6.60 12.30
CA GLN A 294 10.37 7.72 13.24
C GLN A 294 9.20 7.73 14.23
N ASN A 295 7.97 7.54 13.75
CA ASN A 295 6.77 7.47 14.59
C ASN A 295 6.84 6.33 15.63
N MET A 296 7.43 5.19 15.26
CA MET A 296 7.59 4.03 16.13
C MET A 296 8.88 4.04 16.97
N GLY A 297 9.77 5.00 16.79
CA GLY A 297 11.09 5.00 17.45
C GLY A 297 12.04 3.89 16.96
N LEU A 298 11.93 3.47 15.69
CA LEU A 298 12.78 2.45 15.08
C LEU A 298 13.94 3.06 14.29
N ALA A 299 15.13 2.46 14.42
CA ALA A 299 16.29 2.76 13.60
C ALA A 299 16.59 1.58 12.68
N LEU A 300 16.34 1.73 11.37
CA LEU A 300 16.57 0.71 10.36
C LEU A 300 17.66 1.17 9.37
N PRO A 301 18.95 0.94 9.65
CA PRO A 301 20.05 1.48 8.84
C PRO A 301 20.05 0.95 7.39
N GLY A 302 19.69 -0.32 7.18
CA GLY A 302 19.59 -0.89 5.83
C GLY A 302 18.54 -0.23 4.95
N LEU A 303 17.40 0.18 5.54
CA LEU A 303 16.37 0.95 4.86
C LEU A 303 16.88 2.35 4.47
N ALA A 304 17.54 3.04 5.41
CA ALA A 304 18.08 4.37 5.17
C ALA A 304 19.13 4.35 4.04
N LEU A 305 20.04 3.38 4.05
CA LEU A 305 21.01 3.17 2.97
C LEU A 305 20.32 2.95 1.62
N ALA A 306 19.39 2.00 1.55
CA ALA A 306 18.69 1.69 0.31
C ALA A 306 17.93 2.91 -0.24
N GLN A 307 17.31 3.70 0.64
CA GLN A 307 16.64 4.95 0.24
C GLN A 307 17.62 5.93 -0.41
N GLN A 308 18.81 6.14 0.17
CA GLN A 308 19.81 7.05 -0.41
C GLN A 308 20.31 6.57 -1.77
N LEU A 309 20.53 5.27 -1.95
CA LEU A 309 20.92 4.71 -3.24
C LEU A 309 19.83 4.92 -4.31
N TYR A 310 18.56 4.69 -3.99
CA TYR A 310 17.46 4.96 -4.93
C TYR A 310 17.22 6.45 -5.19
N LEU A 311 17.42 7.31 -4.19
CA LEU A 311 17.40 8.76 -4.37
C LEU A 311 18.48 9.21 -5.37
N SER A 312 19.64 8.57 -5.36
CA SER A 312 20.72 8.88 -6.32
C SER A 312 20.28 8.63 -7.77
N LEU A 313 19.55 7.55 -8.06
CA LEU A 313 19.00 7.30 -9.41
C LEU A 313 18.08 8.43 -9.83
N LYS A 314 17.18 8.86 -8.94
CA LYS A 314 16.25 9.97 -9.22
C LYS A 314 17.01 11.27 -9.50
N ALA A 315 18.08 11.56 -8.75
CA ALA A 315 18.93 12.73 -8.99
C ALA A 315 19.63 12.71 -10.36
N HIS A 316 19.83 11.52 -10.94
CA HIS A 316 20.37 11.34 -12.29
C HIS A 316 19.30 11.24 -13.38
N GLY A 317 18.03 11.58 -13.09
CA GLY A 317 16.94 11.54 -14.07
C GLY A 317 16.37 10.15 -14.33
N GLU A 318 16.76 9.13 -13.55
CA GLU A 318 16.41 7.72 -13.76
C GLU A 318 15.17 7.30 -12.97
N GLY A 319 14.39 8.26 -12.46
CA GLY A 319 13.21 7.99 -11.64
C GLY A 319 12.10 7.20 -12.36
N ASN A 320 12.11 7.20 -13.70
CA ASN A 320 11.15 6.47 -14.53
C ASN A 320 11.63 5.07 -14.95
N LEU A 321 12.84 4.66 -14.54
CA LEU A 321 13.31 3.29 -14.72
C LEU A 321 12.71 2.34 -13.67
N GLY A 322 12.85 1.04 -13.92
CA GLY A 322 12.51 -0.01 -12.97
C GLY A 322 13.47 -0.06 -11.76
N THR A 323 13.02 -0.61 -10.64
CA THR A 323 13.83 -0.73 -9.42
C THR A 323 15.15 -1.49 -9.59
N GLN A 324 15.27 -2.32 -10.62
CA GLN A 324 16.51 -3.01 -10.99
C GLN A 324 17.61 -2.08 -11.54
N ALA A 325 17.25 -0.84 -11.90
CA ALA A 325 18.21 0.19 -12.27
C ALA A 325 19.14 0.62 -11.11
N LEU A 326 18.89 0.15 -9.88
CA LEU A 326 19.80 0.35 -8.74
C LEU A 326 21.25 0.01 -9.07
N ILE A 327 21.49 -0.98 -9.93
CA ILE A 327 22.83 -1.33 -10.41
C ILE A 327 23.60 -0.13 -10.98
N LEU A 328 22.92 0.81 -11.65
CA LEU A 328 23.55 2.02 -12.23
C LEU A 328 24.14 2.93 -11.15
N ALA A 329 23.51 3.00 -9.97
CA ALA A 329 24.06 3.74 -8.83
C ALA A 329 25.36 3.10 -8.34
N LEU A 330 25.39 1.77 -8.22
CA LEU A 330 26.57 1.04 -7.74
C LEU A 330 27.70 1.02 -8.78
N GLU A 331 27.38 0.94 -10.07
CA GLU A 331 28.33 1.11 -11.18
C GLU A 331 29.06 2.45 -11.10
N ARG A 332 28.32 3.55 -10.89
CA ARG A 332 28.88 4.90 -10.69
C ARG A 332 29.78 5.00 -9.46
N LEU A 333 29.40 4.39 -8.34
CA LEU A 333 30.22 4.41 -7.11
C LEU A 333 31.55 3.66 -7.26
N ASN A 334 31.62 2.70 -8.17
CA ASN A 334 32.78 1.81 -8.31
C ASN A 334 33.57 2.01 -9.61
N ASN A 335 33.19 3.00 -10.44
CA ASN A 335 33.73 3.17 -11.80
C ASN A 335 33.76 1.82 -12.55
N ALA A 336 32.62 1.11 -12.52
CA ALA A 336 32.44 -0.20 -13.10
C ALA A 336 31.27 -0.18 -14.08
N THR A 337 31.30 -1.03 -15.10
CA THR A 337 30.15 -1.21 -16.00
C THR A 337 30.04 -2.69 -16.33
N LEU A 338 28.89 -3.30 -16.07
CA LEU A 338 28.70 -4.71 -16.42
C LEU A 338 28.82 -4.88 -17.94
N GLY A 339 29.71 -5.79 -18.35
CA GLY A 339 29.97 -6.10 -19.77
C GLY A 339 31.08 -5.28 -20.43
N SER A 340 31.75 -4.38 -19.70
CA SER A 340 33.05 -3.82 -20.11
C SER A 340 34.21 -4.76 -19.81
#